data_AF-A0A840BNI7-F1
#
_entry.id   AF-A0A840BNI7-F1
#
_cell.length_a   1.000
_cell.length_b   1.000
_cell.length_c   1.000
_cell.angle_alpha   90.00
_cell.angle_beta   90.00
_cell.angle_gamma   90.00
#
_symmetry.space_group_name_H-M   'P 1'
#
loop_
_entity.id
_entity.type
_entity.pdbx_description
1 polymer ?
#
loop_
_entity_poly.entity_id
_entity_poly.type
_entity_poly.pdbx_seq_one_letter_code
_entity_poly.pdbx_strand_id
1 'polypeptide(L)'
;MTRPPVKSGFASRPGNPDTWVRAADAPTTGKTATEAFTARLTIDITPELRGRIKVAAFRRGVTVAVMLRELLVREFPPTEGDQP
;
A
#
# COMPACT_ATOMS: atom_id res chain seq x y z
N MET A 1 41.58 5.65 -7.73
CA MET A 1 40.78 6.60 -8.55
C MET A 1 39.39 6.01 -8.74
N THR A 2 38.41 6.42 -7.94
CA THR A 2 37.01 5.94 -8.04
C THR A 2 36.18 6.98 -8.77
N ARG A 3 35.58 6.60 -9.90
CA ARG A 3 34.78 7.50 -10.76
C ARG A 3 33.42 7.78 -10.09
N PRO A 4 32.94 9.03 -10.05
CA PRO A 4 31.62 9.34 -9.49
C PRO A 4 30.50 8.83 -10.43
N PRO A 5 29.35 8.41 -9.88
CA PRO A 5 28.23 7.93 -10.67
C PRO A 5 27.63 9.06 -11.53
N VAL A 6 27.32 8.71 -12.77
CA VAL A 6 26.81 9.64 -13.79
C VAL A 6 25.37 10.02 -13.43
N LYS A 7 25.15 11.31 -13.14
CA LYS A 7 23.85 11.94 -12.99
C LYS A 7 23.06 11.83 -14.30
N SER A 8 22.13 10.90 -14.36
CA SER A 8 21.22 10.68 -15.49
C SER A 8 20.27 11.86 -15.62
N GLY A 9 20.41 12.65 -16.69
CA GLY A 9 19.52 13.75 -17.01
C GLY A 9 18.10 13.26 -17.33
N PHE A 10 17.14 14.19 -17.27
CA PHE A 10 15.70 13.99 -17.52
C PHE A 10 15.31 13.36 -18.89
N ALA A 11 16.29 12.92 -19.69
CA ALA A 11 16.10 12.17 -20.93
C ALA A 11 16.80 10.80 -20.95
N SER A 12 17.18 10.23 -19.78
CA SER A 12 17.63 8.84 -19.70
C SER A 12 16.45 7.89 -19.88
N ARG A 13 16.57 7.00 -20.88
CA ARG A 13 15.63 5.89 -21.11
C ARG A 13 15.27 5.21 -19.77
N PRO A 14 13.98 4.95 -19.49
CA PRO A 14 13.59 4.21 -18.28
C PRO A 14 14.40 2.93 -18.18
N GLY A 15 14.94 2.67 -16.99
CA GLY A 15 15.69 1.45 -16.70
C GLY A 15 14.87 0.20 -17.01
N ASN A 16 15.59 -0.87 -17.36
CA ASN A 16 15.12 -2.17 -17.85
C ASN A 16 13.72 -2.60 -17.33
N PRO A 17 12.76 -2.97 -18.21
CA PRO A 17 11.46 -3.49 -17.81
C PRO A 17 11.51 -4.74 -16.90
N ASP A 18 12.61 -5.45 -16.77
CA ASP A 18 12.66 -6.52 -15.75
C ASP A 18 12.61 -6.00 -14.30
N THR A 19 12.90 -4.70 -14.05
CA THR A 19 12.89 -4.15 -12.68
C THR A 19 11.49 -3.88 -12.12
N TRP A 20 10.49 -3.54 -12.94
CA TRP A 20 9.10 -3.39 -12.46
C TRP A 20 8.43 -4.76 -12.22
N VAL A 21 8.79 -5.77 -13.01
CA VAL A 21 8.32 -7.15 -12.84
C VAL A 21 8.89 -7.78 -11.57
N ARG A 22 10.18 -7.57 -11.26
CA ARG A 22 10.80 -8.07 -10.03
C ARG A 22 10.26 -7.44 -8.73
N ALA A 23 9.70 -6.23 -8.79
CA ALA A 23 9.08 -5.59 -7.63
C ALA A 23 7.72 -6.22 -7.26
N ALA A 24 7.00 -6.77 -8.25
CA ALA A 24 5.80 -7.55 -8.00
C ALA A 24 6.11 -8.96 -7.46
N ASP A 25 7.28 -9.49 -7.80
CA ASP A 25 7.75 -10.83 -7.43
C ASP A 25 8.62 -10.85 -6.15
N ALA A 26 8.78 -9.72 -5.45
CA ALA A 26 9.46 -9.74 -4.16
C ALA A 26 8.64 -10.58 -3.15
N PRO A 27 9.15 -11.72 -2.68
CA PRO A 27 8.44 -12.50 -1.66
C PRO A 27 8.32 -11.63 -0.42
N THR A 28 7.09 -11.50 0.10
CA THR A 28 6.79 -10.84 1.37
C THR A 28 7.69 -11.44 2.44
N THR A 29 8.78 -10.72 2.74
CA THR A 29 9.74 -11.10 3.77
C THR A 29 9.02 -11.03 5.11
N GLY A 30 8.82 -12.20 5.72
CA GLY A 30 8.49 -12.37 7.13
C GLY A 30 7.08 -11.96 7.52
N LYS A 31 6.08 -12.79 7.20
CA LYS A 31 4.73 -12.68 7.79
C LYS A 31 4.84 -12.84 9.31
N THR A 32 4.70 -11.74 10.03
CA THR A 32 4.44 -11.76 11.48
C THR A 32 3.08 -12.42 11.70
N ALA A 33 2.83 -13.12 12.82
CA ALA A 33 1.55 -13.83 13.06
C ALA A 33 0.30 -12.93 12.89
N THR A 34 0.43 -11.62 13.10
CA THR A 34 -0.61 -10.61 12.85
C THR A 34 -0.96 -10.43 11.36
N GLU A 35 -0.04 -10.75 10.45
CA GLU A 35 -0.26 -10.75 9.00
C GLU A 35 -0.91 -12.04 8.50
N ALA A 36 -0.99 -13.09 9.32
CA ALA A 36 -1.56 -14.38 8.94
C ALA A 36 -3.06 -14.31 8.63
N PHE A 37 -3.79 -13.35 9.25
CA PHE A 37 -5.23 -13.14 9.04
C PHE A 37 -5.55 -11.87 8.24
N THR A 38 -4.64 -11.44 7.35
CA THR A 38 -4.87 -10.24 6.51
C THR A 38 -5.19 -10.61 5.07
N ALA A 39 -6.26 -10.02 4.51
CA ALA A 39 -6.65 -10.16 3.11
C ALA A 39 -6.44 -8.84 2.34
N ARG A 40 -6.12 -8.93 1.04
CA ARG A 40 -6.03 -7.76 0.14
C ARG A 40 -7.44 -7.39 -0.33
N LEU A 41 -7.83 -6.14 -0.12
CA LEU A 41 -9.10 -5.57 -0.60
C LEU A 41 -8.84 -4.61 -1.77
N THR A 42 -9.34 -4.97 -2.95
CA THR A 42 -9.36 -4.10 -4.13
C THR A 42 -10.80 -3.63 -4.34
N ILE A 43 -11.01 -2.31 -4.41
CA ILE A 43 -12.33 -1.71 -4.62
C ILE A 43 -12.27 -0.66 -5.72
N ASP A 44 -13.29 -0.65 -6.57
CA ASP A 44 -13.52 0.42 -7.53
C ASP A 44 -14.29 1.55 -6.86
N ILE A 45 -13.70 2.75 -6.90
CA ILE A 45 -14.30 3.97 -6.36
C ILE A 45 -14.11 5.12 -7.34
N THR A 46 -14.99 6.11 -7.30
CA THR A 46 -14.85 7.29 -8.15
C THR A 46 -13.55 8.06 -7.81
N PRO A 47 -12.92 8.72 -8.79
CA PRO A 47 -11.73 9.54 -8.54
C PRO A 47 -11.96 10.62 -7.48
N GLU A 48 -13.16 11.20 -7.46
CA GLU A 48 -13.56 12.22 -6.49
C GLU A 48 -13.65 11.65 -5.07
N LEU A 49 -14.22 10.46 -4.90
CA LEU A 49 -14.28 9.78 -3.61
C LEU A 49 -12.88 9.43 -3.12
N ARG A 50 -12.02 8.91 -4.01
CA ARG A 50 -10.61 8.64 -3.71
C ARG A 50 -9.88 9.90 -3.24
N GLY A 51 -10.13 11.05 -3.90
CA GLY A 51 -9.59 12.34 -3.53
C GLY A 51 -9.99 12.77 -2.12
N ARG A 52 -11.29 12.70 -1.81
CA ARG A 52 -11.82 13.03 -0.46
C ARG A 52 -11.22 12.16 0.63
N ILE A 53 -11.14 10.84 0.39
CA ILE A 53 -10.53 9.89 1.33
C ILE A 53 -9.05 10.23 1.57
N LYS A 54 -8.30 10.56 0.51
CA LYS A 54 -6.87 10.93 0.64
C LYS A 54 -6.69 12.19 1.47
N VAL A 55 -7.51 13.22 1.25
CA VAL A 55 -7.46 14.48 2.02
C VAL A 55 -7.79 14.22 3.49
N ALA A 56 -8.83 13.43 3.77
CA ALA A 56 -9.20 13.07 5.14
C ALA A 56 -8.08 12.30 5.87
N ALA A 57 -7.46 11.33 5.19
CA ALA A 57 -6.35 10.57 5.73
C ALA A 57 -5.13 11.48 6.04
N PHE A 58 -4.78 12.37 5.09
CA PHE A 58 -3.68 13.32 5.27
C PHE A 58 -3.91 14.27 6.46
N ARG A 59 -5.12 14.81 6.60
CA ARG A 59 -5.49 15.67 7.75
C ARG A 59 -5.38 14.95 9.10
N ARG A 60 -5.56 13.62 9.11
CA ARG A 60 -5.45 12.77 10.31
C ARG A 60 -4.04 12.22 10.53
N GLY A 61 -3.08 12.49 9.62
CA GLY A 61 -1.72 11.97 9.72
C GLY A 61 -1.60 10.45 9.53
N VAL A 62 -2.62 9.80 8.98
CA VAL A 62 -2.65 8.34 8.76
C VAL A 62 -2.71 8.00 7.28
N THR A 63 -2.39 6.76 6.92
CA THR A 63 -2.56 6.29 5.54
C THR A 63 -4.03 6.00 5.23
N VAL A 64 -4.38 6.01 3.95
CA VAL A 64 -5.72 5.63 3.49
C VAL A 64 -6.08 4.21 3.93
N ALA A 65 -5.12 3.28 3.88
CA ALA A 65 -5.34 1.90 4.29
C ALA A 65 -5.68 1.78 5.79
N VAL A 66 -4.99 2.54 6.65
CA VAL A 66 -5.28 2.59 8.09
C VAL A 66 -6.67 3.18 8.32
N MET A 67 -6.98 4.31 7.68
CA MET A 67 -8.29 4.95 7.84
C MET A 67 -9.45 4.05 7.38
N LEU A 68 -9.27 3.33 6.27
CA LEU A 68 -10.27 2.38 5.77
C LEU A 68 -10.41 1.17 6.71
N ARG A 69 -9.31 0.67 7.28
CA ARG A 69 -9.36 -0.40 8.28
C ARG A 69 -10.16 0.02 9.51
N GLU A 70 -9.90 1.20 10.06
CA GLU A 70 -10.63 1.74 11.21
C GLU A 70 -12.12 1.94 10.90
N LEU A 71 -12.45 2.37 9.67
CA LEU A 71 -13.83 2.50 9.22
C LEU A 71 -14.53 1.13 9.18
N LEU A 72 -13.87 0.13 8.60
CA LEU A 72 -14.41 -1.22 8.50
C LEU A 72 -14.57 -1.89 9.87
N VAL A 73 -13.63 -1.73 10.80
CA VAL A 73 -13.75 -2.26 12.17
C VAL A 73 -14.92 -1.64 12.92
N ARG A 74 -15.18 -0.34 12.71
CA ARG A 74 -16.33 0.33 13.33
C ARG A 74 -17.67 -0.15 12.75
N GLU A 75 -17.71 -0.42 11.45
CA GLU A 75 -18.93 -0.86 10.77
C GLU A 75 -19.22 -2.35 10.99
N PHE A 76 -18.17 -3.16 11.08
CA PHE A 76 -18.22 -4.60 11.31
C PHE A 76 -17.48 -4.94 12.61
N PRO A 77 -18.09 -4.64 13.78
CA PRO A 77 -17.52 -5.07 15.05
C PRO A 77 -17.45 -6.61 15.10
N PRO A 78 -16.51 -7.19 15.85
CA PRO A 78 -16.45 -8.63 16.03
C PRO A 78 -17.76 -9.12 16.65
N THR A 79 -18.45 -10.03 15.96
CA THR A 79 -19.62 -10.71 16.53
C THR A 79 -19.13 -11.60 17.67
N GLU A 80 -19.75 -11.46 18.84
CA GLU A 80 -19.49 -12.29 20.03
C GLU A 80 -19.73 -13.77 19.65
N GLY A 81 -18.67 -14.51 19.29
CA GLY A 81 -18.78 -15.90 18.83
C GLY A 81 -17.83 -16.32 17.71
N ASP A 82 -17.19 -15.41 16.99
CA ASP A 82 -16.12 -15.75 16.03
C ASP A 82 -14.76 -15.67 16.74
N GLN A 83 -14.50 -16.65 17.62
CA GLN A 83 -13.15 -17.02 17.99
C GLN A 83 -12.77 -18.28 17.20
N PRO A 84 -11.56 -18.36 16.61
CA PRO A 84 -11.09 -19.57 15.93
C PRO A 84 -10.96 -20.76 16.89
#